data_AF-A0A2T0MJK7-F1
#
_entry.id   AF-A0A2T0MJK7-F1
#
_cell.length_a   1.000
_cell.length_b   1.000
_cell.length_c   1.000
_cell.angle_alpha   90.00
_cell.angle_beta   90.00
_cell.angle_gamma   90.00
#
_symmetry.space_group_name_H-M   'P 1'
#
loop_
_entity.id
_entity.type
_entity.pdbx_description
1 polymer ?
#
loop_
_entity_poly.entity_id
_entity_poly.type
_entity_poly.pdbx_seq_one_letter_code
_entity_poly.pdbx_strand_id
1 'polypeptide(L)'
;MRNNILYILCIALGVLMGSCSDGEDGMDGANGTNGTNGTNGIDGNDGANGANGQNGAGFDEVAEYGYISMVMEGTRADNVAFRDSTSFRFTPIDGSDLEDFNDLTISEVDDTMIYDLGFQRFFSAADDIYQESYVRFDLRIENIGEESEELLEAFSFFTIENYAVIGEDNKYFIMDSAFSPFDNAVNDFNITDITFDSETNRLTFSYSLNVGEENFGNPTGNTLNISGTANVIVLEALKVP
;
A
#
# COMPACT_ATOMS: atom_id res chain seq x y z
N MET A 1 -53.12 113.62 34.95
CA MET A 1 -54.43 113.51 34.28
C MET A 1 -54.23 112.99 32.85
N ARG A 2 -55.18 112.18 32.36
CA ARG A 2 -55.26 111.38 31.10
C ARG A 2 -54.66 109.97 31.26
N ASN A 3 -55.47 108.96 31.62
CA ASN A 3 -56.45 108.20 30.81
C ASN A 3 -55.81 107.45 29.64
N ASN A 4 -55.94 106.12 29.65
CA ASN A 4 -56.77 105.40 28.68
C ASN A 4 -56.94 103.92 29.09
N ILE A 5 -58.02 103.68 29.82
CA ILE A 5 -58.77 102.43 29.87
C ILE A 5 -59.64 102.40 28.61
N LEU A 6 -59.45 101.40 27.74
CA LEU A 6 -60.33 100.86 26.66
C LEU A 6 -59.37 100.24 25.64
N TYR A 7 -59.40 98.96 25.29
CA TYR A 7 -60.51 98.16 24.80
C TYR A 7 -60.30 96.71 25.30
N ILE A 8 -61.18 96.16 26.15
CA ILE A 8 -62.42 95.48 25.74
C ILE A 8 -62.10 94.42 24.68
N LEU A 9 -61.80 93.20 25.12
CA LEU A 9 -62.76 92.09 25.27
C LEU A 9 -63.14 91.50 23.91
N CYS A 10 -62.98 90.18 23.82
CA CYS A 10 -63.36 89.29 22.71
C CYS A 10 -62.36 89.23 21.55
N ILE A 11 -61.45 88.25 21.61
CA ILE A 11 -61.48 87.13 20.66
C ILE A 11 -61.01 85.87 21.39
N ALA A 12 -61.95 84.95 21.45
CA ALA A 12 -61.90 83.53 21.76
C ALA A 12 -60.54 82.80 21.84
N LEU A 13 -60.56 81.76 22.68
CA LEU A 13 -59.87 80.48 22.47
C LEU A 13 -58.39 80.40 22.89
N GLY A 14 -58.17 80.45 24.21
CA GLY A 14 -56.88 80.13 24.85
C GLY A 14 -57.05 79.18 26.03
N VAL A 15 -57.74 78.06 25.79
CA VAL A 15 -57.55 76.73 26.41
C VAL A 15 -57.11 76.67 27.90
N LEU A 16 -58.07 76.22 28.72
CA LEU A 16 -57.91 75.22 29.80
C LEU A 16 -56.53 75.08 30.44
N MET A 17 -56.27 75.67 31.61
CA MET A 17 -55.38 75.07 32.63
C MET A 17 -55.71 75.64 34.01
N GLY A 18 -56.19 74.78 34.92
CA GLY A 18 -56.52 75.18 36.29
C GLY A 18 -57.31 74.14 37.08
N SER A 19 -57.62 72.99 36.48
CA SER A 19 -58.17 71.84 37.19
C SER A 19 -57.56 70.58 36.59
N CYS A 20 -56.49 70.08 37.22
CA CYS A 20 -56.22 68.66 37.21
C CYS A 20 -55.51 68.32 38.51
N SER A 21 -56.22 67.56 39.33
CA SER A 21 -55.67 66.63 40.31
C SER A 21 -54.57 65.81 39.67
N ASP A 22 -53.44 65.62 40.33
CA ASP A 22 -52.64 64.42 40.13
C ASP A 22 -52.37 63.85 41.52
N GLY A 23 -53.01 62.73 41.82
CA GLY A 23 -52.67 61.92 42.99
C GLY A 23 -51.23 61.46 42.85
N GLU A 24 -50.53 61.34 43.98
CA GLU A 24 -49.17 60.79 43.97
C GLU A 24 -49.18 59.44 43.24
N ASP A 25 -48.38 59.33 42.18
CA ASP A 25 -48.18 58.08 41.46
C ASP A 25 -47.72 57.00 42.44
N GLY A 26 -48.40 55.84 42.44
CA GLY A 26 -48.03 54.72 43.28
C GLY A 26 -46.61 54.25 42.94
N MET A 27 -45.77 54.04 43.96
CA MET A 27 -44.40 53.55 43.79
C MET A 27 -44.34 52.31 42.88
N ASP A 28 -43.45 52.36 41.90
CA ASP A 28 -43.20 51.24 40.98
C ASP A 28 -42.87 49.95 41.76
N GLY A 29 -43.50 48.85 41.36
CA GLY A 29 -43.23 47.53 41.94
C GLY A 29 -41.78 47.11 41.68
N ALA A 30 -41.14 46.52 42.69
CA ALA A 30 -39.75 46.06 42.56
C ALA A 30 -39.59 45.05 41.41
N ASN A 31 -38.52 45.22 40.62
CA ASN A 31 -38.21 44.32 39.51
C ASN A 31 -38.08 42.86 39.98
N GLY A 32 -38.70 41.93 39.25
CA GLY A 32 -38.58 40.50 39.51
C GLY A 32 -37.13 40.03 39.38
N THR A 33 -36.71 39.12 40.27
CA THR A 33 -35.36 38.54 40.24
C THR A 33 -35.18 37.65 39.01
N ASN A 34 -34.04 37.76 38.33
CA ASN A 34 -33.68 36.89 37.20
C ASN A 34 -33.71 35.41 37.61
N GLY A 35 -34.28 34.55 36.78
CA GLY A 35 -34.26 33.10 36.98
C GLY A 35 -32.84 32.55 36.93
N THR A 36 -32.58 31.50 37.70
CA THR A 36 -31.28 30.81 37.68
C THR A 36 -31.12 29.98 36.41
N ASN A 37 -29.94 30.02 35.79
CA ASN A 37 -29.63 29.20 34.62
C ASN A 37 -29.76 27.70 34.96
N GLY A 38 -30.34 26.92 34.03
CA GLY A 38 -30.42 25.47 34.15
C GLY A 38 -29.03 24.82 34.15
N THR A 39 -28.88 23.69 34.84
CA THR A 39 -27.63 22.92 34.84
C THR A 39 -27.44 22.20 33.51
N ASN A 40 -26.20 22.16 33.00
CA ASN A 40 -25.86 21.39 31.81
C ASN A 40 -26.17 19.89 32.03
N GLY A 41 -26.62 19.21 30.97
CA GLY A 41 -26.83 17.76 30.97
C GLY A 41 -25.50 17.01 31.14
N ILE A 42 -25.59 15.77 31.63
CA ILE A 42 -24.42 14.89 31.77
C ILE A 42 -24.08 14.34 30.39
N ASP A 43 -22.80 14.38 30.02
CA ASP A 43 -22.30 13.80 28.77
C ASP A 43 -22.57 12.29 28.71
N GLY A 44 -22.93 11.79 27.53
CA GLY A 44 -23.16 10.36 27.31
C GLY A 44 -21.86 9.55 27.46
N ASN A 45 -21.97 8.31 27.94
CA ASN A 45 -20.82 7.41 27.99
C ASN A 45 -20.39 7.01 26.57
N ASP A 46 -19.08 6.89 26.36
CA ASP A 46 -18.50 6.37 25.13
C ASP A 46 -18.99 4.93 24.86
N GLY A 47 -19.22 4.63 23.59
CA GLY A 47 -19.57 3.29 23.14
C GLY A 47 -18.43 2.30 23.37
N ALA A 48 -18.76 1.02 23.61
CA ALA A 48 -17.75 -0.02 23.73
C ALA A 48 -16.97 -0.19 22.42
N ASN A 49 -15.66 -0.42 22.51
CA ASN A 49 -14.82 -0.77 21.36
C ASN A 49 -15.34 -2.05 20.69
N GLY A 50 -15.38 -2.07 19.36
CA GLY A 50 -15.70 -3.27 18.59
C GLY A 50 -14.71 -4.40 18.87
N ALA A 51 -15.16 -5.65 18.73
CA ALA A 51 -14.27 -6.80 18.84
C ALA A 51 -13.22 -6.78 17.71
N ASN A 52 -12.00 -7.19 18.02
CA ASN A 52 -10.96 -7.40 17.02
C ASN A 52 -11.43 -8.46 16.00
N GLY A 53 -11.21 -8.21 14.71
CA GLY A 53 -11.45 -9.20 13.66
C GLY A 53 -10.61 -10.46 13.89
N GLN A 54 -11.15 -11.63 13.54
CA GLN A 54 -10.36 -12.87 13.53
C GLN A 54 -9.29 -12.76 12.42
N ASN A 55 -8.08 -13.25 12.69
CA ASN A 55 -7.05 -13.41 11.65
C ASN A 55 -7.62 -14.34 10.56
N GLY A 56 -7.49 -13.95 9.29
CA GLY A 56 -7.95 -14.77 8.16
C GLY A 56 -7.16 -16.08 8.12
N ALA A 57 -7.86 -17.21 8.21
CA ALA A 57 -7.27 -18.55 8.35
C ALA A 57 -6.49 -19.07 7.11
N GLY A 58 -6.26 -18.24 6.08
CA GLY A 58 -5.58 -18.63 4.85
C GLY A 58 -4.16 -18.09 4.68
N PHE A 59 -3.72 -17.10 5.47
CA PHE A 59 -2.41 -16.45 5.24
C PHE A 59 -1.19 -17.36 5.47
N ASP A 60 -1.33 -18.37 6.33
CA ASP A 60 -0.23 -19.27 6.66
C ASP A 60 -0.09 -20.42 5.64
N GLU A 61 -1.19 -20.87 5.01
CA GLU A 61 -1.17 -21.95 4.00
C GLU A 61 -0.53 -21.48 2.67
N VAL A 62 -0.85 -20.27 2.20
CA VAL A 62 -0.29 -19.77 0.93
C VAL A 62 1.14 -19.22 1.03
N ALA A 63 1.67 -19.04 2.23
CA ALA A 63 3.09 -18.68 2.47
C ALA A 63 3.99 -19.90 2.74
N GLU A 64 3.44 -21.11 2.70
CA GLU A 64 4.14 -22.36 3.04
C GLU A 64 5.32 -22.64 2.10
N TYR A 65 5.16 -22.34 0.80
CA TYR A 65 6.17 -22.59 -0.22
C TYR A 65 7.31 -21.57 -0.22
N GLY A 66 7.42 -20.75 0.81
CA GLY A 66 8.52 -19.83 1.03
C GLY A 66 8.35 -18.50 0.31
N TYR A 67 9.46 -17.78 0.11
CA TYR A 67 9.44 -16.39 -0.34
C TYR A 67 10.57 -16.04 -1.31
N ILE A 68 10.35 -14.94 -2.02
CA ILE A 68 11.38 -14.20 -2.75
C ILE A 68 11.39 -12.77 -2.19
N SER A 69 12.51 -12.36 -1.61
CA SER A 69 12.72 -10.97 -1.18
C SER A 69 13.28 -10.16 -2.34
N MET A 70 12.93 -8.88 -2.41
CA MET A 70 13.42 -7.99 -3.45
C MET A 70 13.76 -6.63 -2.84
N VAL A 71 14.91 -6.08 -3.24
CA VAL A 71 15.35 -4.72 -2.99
C VAL A 71 15.62 -4.08 -4.34
N MET A 72 14.96 -2.96 -4.61
CA MET A 72 15.22 -2.12 -5.76
C MET A 72 15.80 -0.78 -5.31
N GLU A 73 16.87 -0.33 -5.93
CA GLU A 73 17.48 0.95 -5.65
C GLU A 73 17.99 1.62 -6.92
N GLY A 74 17.88 2.93 -6.96
CA GLY A 74 18.30 3.71 -8.12
C GLY A 74 17.82 5.15 -8.05
N THR A 75 17.75 5.77 -9.22
CA THR A 75 17.25 7.14 -9.37
C THR A 75 16.07 7.13 -10.32
N ARG A 76 14.95 7.72 -9.92
CA ARG A 76 13.76 7.82 -10.78
C ARG A 76 13.99 8.81 -11.92
N ALA A 77 13.09 8.80 -12.90
CA ALA A 77 13.14 9.71 -14.05
C ALA A 77 13.07 11.20 -13.67
N ASP A 78 12.58 11.53 -12.46
CA ASP A 78 12.54 12.89 -11.91
C ASP A 78 13.76 13.25 -11.05
N ASN A 79 14.85 12.47 -11.14
CA ASN A 79 16.12 12.63 -10.43
C ASN A 79 16.03 12.51 -8.90
N VAL A 80 15.01 11.80 -8.40
CA VAL A 80 14.88 11.47 -6.99
C VAL A 80 15.42 10.06 -6.76
N ALA A 81 16.38 9.92 -5.85
CA ALA A 81 16.87 8.62 -5.42
C ALA A 81 15.75 7.86 -4.69
N PHE A 82 15.67 6.56 -4.90
CA PHE A 82 14.72 5.71 -4.20
C PHE A 82 15.40 4.41 -3.77
N ARG A 83 14.82 3.80 -2.73
CA ARG A 83 15.08 2.43 -2.34
C ARG A 83 13.78 1.82 -1.85
N ASP A 84 13.38 0.74 -2.48
CA ASP A 84 12.17 0.00 -2.16
C ASP A 84 12.53 -1.45 -1.84
N SER A 85 11.85 -2.05 -0.86
CA SER A 85 12.14 -3.42 -0.45
C SER A 85 10.88 -4.14 -0.02
N THR A 86 10.73 -5.38 -0.47
CA THR A 86 9.53 -6.18 -0.23
C THR A 86 9.83 -7.68 -0.20
N SER A 87 8.81 -8.50 0.04
CA SER A 87 8.88 -9.96 -0.13
C SER A 87 7.58 -10.49 -0.69
N PHE A 88 7.69 -11.32 -1.72
CA PHE A 88 6.61 -12.06 -2.35
C PHE A 88 6.56 -13.44 -1.71
N ARG A 89 5.38 -13.87 -1.29
CA ARG A 89 5.24 -15.06 -0.43
C ARG A 89 4.15 -16.02 -0.88
N PHE A 90 3.23 -15.55 -1.73
CA PHE A 90 2.02 -16.28 -1.99
C PHE A 90 2.17 -17.14 -3.25
N THR A 91 1.74 -18.39 -3.19
CA THR A 91 1.58 -19.27 -4.35
C THR A 91 0.09 -19.46 -4.63
N PRO A 92 -0.35 -19.58 -5.90
CA PRO A 92 -1.74 -19.86 -6.22
C PRO A 92 -2.19 -21.19 -5.61
N ILE A 93 -3.47 -21.22 -5.25
CA ILE A 93 -4.11 -22.42 -4.68
C ILE A 93 -4.86 -23.24 -5.74
N ASP A 94 -5.00 -22.72 -6.96
CA ASP A 94 -5.66 -23.49 -8.03
C ASP A 94 -4.71 -24.57 -8.57
N GLY A 95 -5.13 -25.82 -8.41
CA GLY A 95 -4.32 -26.97 -8.78
C GLY A 95 -4.16 -27.16 -10.28
N SER A 96 -5.02 -26.57 -11.12
CA SER A 96 -4.88 -26.68 -12.58
C SER A 96 -3.66 -25.94 -13.13
N ASP A 97 -3.22 -24.90 -12.43
CA ASP A 97 -2.19 -23.98 -12.90
C ASP A 97 -0.92 -24.09 -12.03
N LEU A 98 -0.89 -25.00 -11.06
CA LEU A 98 0.23 -25.15 -10.13
C LEU A 98 1.54 -25.45 -10.87
N GLU A 99 1.49 -26.27 -11.94
CA GLU A 99 2.64 -26.56 -12.80
C GLU A 99 3.18 -25.31 -13.52
N ASP A 100 2.32 -24.33 -13.79
CA ASP A 100 2.75 -23.08 -14.38
C ASP A 100 3.44 -22.18 -13.36
N PHE A 101 3.09 -22.24 -12.07
CA PHE A 101 3.58 -21.31 -11.04
C PHE A 101 4.66 -21.87 -10.12
N ASN A 102 4.78 -23.19 -9.99
CA ASN A 102 5.76 -23.84 -9.13
C ASN A 102 6.04 -25.26 -9.64
N ASP A 103 7.11 -25.42 -10.42
CA ASP A 103 7.56 -26.69 -10.98
C ASP A 103 9.06 -26.93 -10.73
N LEU A 104 9.37 -28.20 -10.51
CA LEU A 104 10.69 -28.78 -10.48
C LEU A 104 10.68 -30.01 -11.39
N THR A 105 11.47 -29.95 -12.45
CA THR A 105 11.77 -31.09 -13.29
C THR A 105 13.24 -31.46 -13.15
N ILE A 106 13.51 -32.68 -12.70
CA ILE A 106 14.87 -33.24 -12.63
C ILE A 106 15.04 -34.24 -13.78
N SER A 107 16.14 -34.12 -14.51
CA SER A 107 16.53 -35.06 -15.56
C SER A 107 18.02 -35.36 -15.52
N GLU A 108 18.43 -36.45 -16.18
CA GLU A 108 19.82 -36.87 -16.28
C GLU A 108 20.18 -37.06 -17.75
N VAL A 109 21.26 -36.43 -18.21
CA VAL A 109 21.78 -36.53 -19.57
C VAL A 109 23.29 -36.70 -19.50
N ASP A 110 23.82 -37.81 -20.00
CA ASP A 110 25.26 -38.08 -20.05
C ASP A 110 25.98 -37.87 -18.69
N ASP A 111 25.42 -38.43 -17.62
CA ASP A 111 25.87 -38.30 -16.21
C ASP A 111 25.77 -36.87 -15.62
N THR A 112 25.19 -35.90 -16.34
CA THR A 112 24.87 -34.56 -15.82
C THR A 112 23.43 -34.54 -15.32
N MET A 113 23.24 -34.13 -14.06
CA MET A 113 21.93 -33.86 -13.49
C MET A 113 21.47 -32.46 -13.86
N ILE A 114 20.30 -32.32 -14.47
CA ILE A 114 19.72 -31.04 -14.90
C ILE A 114 18.48 -30.77 -14.07
N TYR A 115 18.46 -29.61 -13.44
CA TYR A 115 17.36 -29.10 -12.63
C TYR A 115 16.71 -27.93 -13.38
N ASP A 116 15.49 -28.16 -13.86
CA ASP A 116 14.60 -27.13 -14.39
C ASP A 116 13.68 -26.66 -13.27
N LEU A 117 13.78 -25.38 -12.89
CA LEU A 117 13.15 -24.79 -11.72
C LEU A 117 12.33 -23.56 -12.15
N GLY A 118 11.01 -23.64 -12.08
CA GLY A 118 10.11 -22.52 -12.36
C GLY A 118 9.28 -22.19 -11.13
N PHE A 119 9.43 -21.00 -10.55
CA PHE A 119 8.66 -20.63 -9.37
C PHE A 119 8.30 -19.15 -9.32
N GLN A 120 7.01 -18.91 -9.08
CA GLN A 120 6.39 -17.59 -8.98
C GLN A 120 5.87 -17.37 -7.57
N ARG A 121 6.07 -16.15 -7.05
CA ARG A 121 5.48 -15.71 -5.79
C ARG A 121 4.74 -14.40 -6.02
N PHE A 122 3.51 -14.35 -5.56
CA PHE A 122 2.66 -13.17 -5.58
C PHE A 122 2.88 -12.32 -4.33
N PHE A 123 2.65 -11.03 -4.49
CA PHE A 123 2.80 -10.04 -3.42
C PHE A 123 1.66 -10.11 -2.40
N SER A 124 0.46 -10.45 -2.86
CA SER A 124 -0.74 -10.72 -2.06
C SER A 124 -1.31 -12.10 -2.38
N ALA A 125 -2.22 -12.59 -1.54
CA ALA A 125 -2.93 -13.84 -1.82
C ALA A 125 -3.67 -13.73 -3.17
N ALA A 126 -3.48 -14.74 -4.01
CA ALA A 126 -4.10 -14.84 -5.32
C ALA A 126 -5.55 -15.35 -5.15
N ASP A 127 -6.56 -14.51 -5.36
CA ASP A 127 -7.98 -14.87 -5.15
C ASP A 127 -8.87 -14.56 -6.38
N ASP A 128 -8.41 -13.77 -7.37
CA ASP A 128 -9.12 -13.61 -8.66
C ASP A 128 -8.34 -12.73 -9.68
N ILE A 129 -8.74 -12.84 -10.95
CA ILE A 129 -8.15 -12.41 -12.26
C ILE A 129 -7.70 -10.93 -12.38
N TYR A 130 -7.71 -10.12 -11.33
CA TYR A 130 -7.69 -8.65 -11.40
C TYR A 130 -6.43 -7.95 -10.89
N GLN A 131 -5.26 -8.43 -11.31
CA GLN A 131 -3.91 -7.86 -11.06
C GLN A 131 -3.26 -8.41 -9.81
N GLU A 132 -2.23 -9.23 -10.02
CA GLU A 132 -1.42 -9.75 -8.93
C GLU A 132 0.03 -9.42 -9.25
N SER A 133 0.60 -8.46 -8.52
CA SER A 133 2.02 -8.20 -8.62
C SER A 133 2.77 -9.46 -8.21
N TYR A 134 3.67 -9.94 -9.05
CA TYR A 134 4.45 -11.13 -8.76
C TYR A 134 5.91 -10.96 -9.17
N VAL A 135 6.71 -11.88 -8.64
CA VAL A 135 8.03 -12.17 -9.17
C VAL A 135 8.13 -13.64 -9.52
N ARG A 136 8.89 -13.95 -10.57
CA ARG A 136 9.12 -15.31 -11.04
C ARG A 136 10.58 -15.50 -11.37
N PHE A 137 11.12 -16.66 -10.99
CA PHE A 137 12.35 -17.18 -11.53
C PHE A 137 12.07 -18.41 -12.35
N ASP A 138 12.69 -18.47 -13.53
CA ASP A 138 12.91 -19.70 -14.27
C ASP A 138 14.42 -19.90 -14.28
N LEU A 139 14.91 -21.02 -13.76
CA LEU A 139 16.34 -21.33 -13.66
C LEU A 139 16.57 -22.73 -14.22
N ARG A 140 17.67 -22.88 -14.95
CA ARG A 140 18.22 -24.19 -15.27
C ARG A 140 19.61 -24.31 -14.69
N ILE A 141 19.83 -25.29 -13.83
CA ILE A 141 21.11 -25.49 -13.15
C ILE A 141 21.54 -26.95 -13.34
N GLU A 142 22.79 -27.16 -13.70
CA GLU A 142 23.42 -28.47 -13.76
C GLU A 142 24.09 -28.79 -12.43
N ASN A 143 23.99 -30.04 -11.98
CA ASN A 143 24.72 -30.61 -10.84
C ASN A 143 24.69 -29.75 -9.55
N ILE A 144 23.52 -29.25 -9.15
CA ILE A 144 23.37 -28.40 -7.95
C ILE A 144 24.04 -29.06 -6.74
N GLY A 145 24.87 -28.30 -6.02
CA GLY A 145 25.59 -28.73 -4.82
C GLY A 145 26.88 -29.51 -5.09
N GLU A 146 27.25 -29.72 -6.35
CA GLU A 146 28.51 -30.38 -6.75
C GLU A 146 29.58 -29.38 -7.21
N GLU A 147 30.83 -29.84 -7.36
CA GLU A 147 31.91 -28.97 -7.89
C GLU A 147 31.66 -28.52 -9.34
N SER A 148 30.87 -29.29 -10.10
CA SER A 148 30.45 -28.99 -11.47
C SER A 148 29.10 -28.27 -11.55
N GLU A 149 28.66 -27.61 -10.48
CA GLU A 149 27.46 -26.77 -10.49
C GLU A 149 27.59 -25.65 -11.53
N GLU A 150 26.62 -25.56 -12.45
CA GLU A 150 26.60 -24.55 -13.50
C GLU A 150 25.18 -24.01 -13.73
N LEU A 151 25.01 -22.68 -13.61
CA LEU A 151 23.78 -22.01 -14.04
C LEU A 151 23.78 -21.87 -15.57
N LEU A 152 22.82 -22.49 -16.23
CA LEU A 152 22.63 -22.34 -17.67
C LEU A 152 21.86 -21.04 -17.94
N GLU A 153 22.62 -19.96 -18.13
CA GLU A 153 22.10 -18.60 -18.35
C GLU A 153 21.05 -18.53 -19.47
N ALA A 154 21.19 -19.36 -20.52
CA ALA A 154 20.34 -19.30 -21.73
C ALA A 154 18.88 -19.70 -21.47
N PHE A 155 18.63 -20.34 -20.33
CA PHE A 155 17.32 -20.79 -19.91
C PHE A 155 16.89 -20.11 -18.60
N SER A 156 17.63 -19.10 -18.16
CA SER A 156 17.43 -18.47 -16.86
C SER A 156 16.87 -17.05 -16.99
N PHE A 157 15.80 -16.75 -16.28
CA PHE A 157 15.08 -15.48 -16.34
C PHE A 157 14.58 -15.06 -14.96
N PHE A 158 14.51 -13.74 -14.74
CA PHE A 158 13.83 -13.15 -13.60
C PHE A 158 12.75 -12.20 -14.09
N THR A 159 11.51 -12.40 -13.68
CA THR A 159 10.36 -11.57 -14.08
C THR A 159 9.81 -10.82 -12.87
N ILE A 160 9.48 -9.54 -13.08
CA ILE A 160 8.70 -8.72 -12.17
C ILE A 160 7.47 -8.25 -12.94
N GLU A 161 6.28 -8.54 -12.42
CA GLU A 161 5.02 -8.16 -13.05
C GLU A 161 4.26 -7.16 -12.17
N ASN A 162 3.74 -6.09 -12.77
CA ASN A 162 2.80 -5.14 -12.15
C ASN A 162 3.20 -4.64 -10.74
N TYR A 163 4.48 -4.46 -10.45
CA TYR A 163 4.94 -4.04 -9.12
C TYR A 163 5.11 -2.53 -9.03
N ALA A 164 4.32 -1.87 -8.17
CA ALA A 164 4.38 -0.42 -8.00
C ALA A 164 5.40 -0.01 -6.93
N VAL A 165 6.33 0.89 -7.30
CA VAL A 165 7.22 1.57 -6.33
C VAL A 165 6.65 2.95 -6.05
N ILE A 166 6.30 3.23 -4.80
CA ILE A 166 5.67 4.48 -4.38
C ILE A 166 6.66 5.26 -3.50
N GLY A 167 7.08 6.43 -3.96
CA GLY A 167 7.96 7.32 -3.20
C GLY A 167 7.23 8.10 -2.11
N GLU A 168 7.97 8.63 -1.14
CA GLU A 168 7.43 9.48 -0.07
C GLU A 168 6.75 10.76 -0.59
N ASP A 169 7.06 11.16 -1.83
CA ASP A 169 6.43 12.29 -2.52
C ASP A 169 5.09 11.93 -3.20
N ASN A 170 4.56 10.74 -2.93
CA ASN A 170 3.32 10.19 -3.50
C ASN A 170 3.35 10.03 -5.03
N LYS A 171 4.53 9.98 -5.64
CA LYS A 171 4.70 9.57 -7.03
C LYS A 171 5.13 8.11 -7.11
N TYR A 172 4.77 7.46 -8.20
CA TYR A 172 5.07 6.06 -8.41
C TYR A 172 5.56 5.78 -9.83
N PHE A 173 6.19 4.62 -9.99
CA PHE A 173 6.37 3.95 -11.27
C PHE A 173 5.99 2.48 -11.11
N ILE A 174 5.74 1.79 -12.22
CA ILE A 174 5.40 0.37 -12.24
C ILE A 174 6.54 -0.38 -12.92
N MET A 175 7.02 -1.42 -12.25
CA MET A 175 7.92 -2.41 -12.83
C MET A 175 7.12 -3.54 -13.45
N ASP A 176 7.38 -3.79 -14.73
CA ASP A 176 6.73 -4.78 -15.56
C ASP A 176 7.74 -5.20 -16.64
N SER A 177 8.50 -6.26 -16.33
CA SER A 177 9.58 -6.70 -17.20
C SER A 177 10.10 -8.10 -16.84
N ALA A 178 10.63 -8.78 -17.85
CA ALA A 178 11.45 -9.97 -17.72
C ALA A 178 12.90 -9.62 -18.04
N PHE A 179 13.83 -10.15 -17.24
CA PHE A 179 15.26 -9.90 -17.33
C PHE A 179 15.98 -11.22 -17.61
N SER A 180 16.74 -11.25 -18.70
CA SER A 180 17.63 -12.36 -19.05
C SER A 180 19.11 -11.93 -18.92
N PRO A 181 20.03 -12.85 -18.54
CA PRO A 181 21.47 -12.62 -18.66
C PRO A 181 21.92 -12.26 -20.10
N PHE A 182 21.13 -12.61 -21.12
CA PHE A 182 21.43 -12.31 -22.54
C PHE A 182 20.97 -10.92 -22.98
N ASP A 183 20.18 -10.23 -22.16
CA ASP A 183 19.74 -8.88 -22.50
C ASP A 183 20.92 -7.92 -22.37
N ASN A 184 21.27 -7.23 -23.46
CA ASN A 184 22.40 -6.28 -23.48
C ASN A 184 22.29 -5.16 -22.42
N ALA A 185 21.07 -4.89 -21.94
CA ALA A 185 20.82 -3.88 -20.93
C ALA A 185 20.74 -4.45 -19.51
N VAL A 186 20.97 -5.75 -19.31
CA VAL A 186 21.08 -6.41 -18.02
C VAL A 186 22.55 -6.79 -17.80
N ASN A 187 23.14 -6.26 -16.74
CA ASN A 187 24.51 -6.57 -16.32
C ASN A 187 24.47 -7.23 -14.95
N ASP A 188 25.55 -7.93 -14.59
CA ASP A 188 25.75 -8.51 -13.27
C ASP A 188 24.54 -9.37 -12.79
N PHE A 189 23.89 -10.09 -13.71
CA PHE A 189 22.88 -11.09 -13.37
C PHE A 189 23.56 -12.26 -12.67
N ASN A 190 23.56 -12.23 -11.35
CA ASN A 190 24.24 -13.21 -10.52
C ASN A 190 23.22 -13.96 -9.68
N ILE A 191 23.35 -15.29 -9.67
CA ILE A 191 22.72 -16.18 -8.70
C ILE A 191 23.86 -16.83 -7.91
N THR A 192 23.89 -16.64 -6.60
CA THR A 192 24.98 -17.12 -5.73
C THR A 192 24.43 -17.82 -4.50
N ASP A 193 25.30 -18.52 -3.78
CA ASP A 193 24.96 -19.21 -2.53
C ASP A 193 23.80 -20.19 -2.71
N ILE A 194 23.80 -20.91 -3.84
CA ILE A 194 22.75 -21.88 -4.18
C ILE A 194 22.86 -23.06 -3.22
N THR A 195 21.73 -23.42 -2.63
CA THR A 195 21.59 -24.64 -1.83
C THR A 195 20.30 -25.33 -2.20
N PHE A 196 20.34 -26.63 -2.49
CA PHE A 196 19.15 -27.43 -2.72
C PHE A 196 19.12 -28.65 -1.79
N ASP A 197 18.05 -28.77 -1.02
CA ASP A 197 17.76 -29.95 -0.21
C ASP A 197 16.74 -30.83 -0.95
N SER A 198 17.19 -31.98 -1.45
CA SER A 198 16.36 -32.92 -2.21
C SER A 198 15.37 -33.71 -1.35
N GLU A 199 15.50 -33.72 -0.01
CA GLU A 199 14.50 -34.34 0.86
C GLU A 199 13.27 -33.44 1.02
N THR A 200 13.46 -32.12 0.98
CA THR A 200 12.41 -31.13 1.20
C THR A 200 12.07 -30.29 -0.03
N ASN A 201 12.78 -30.51 -1.14
CA ASN A 201 12.78 -29.67 -2.34
C ASN A 201 12.98 -28.18 -2.02
N ARG A 202 13.75 -27.87 -0.98
CA ARG A 202 14.01 -26.50 -0.57
C ARG A 202 15.20 -25.94 -1.33
N LEU A 203 14.95 -24.89 -2.09
CA LEU A 203 15.96 -24.11 -2.80
C LEU A 203 16.18 -22.78 -2.08
N THR A 204 17.44 -22.44 -1.82
CA THR A 204 17.81 -21.09 -1.38
C THR A 204 18.95 -20.53 -2.22
N PHE A 205 18.94 -19.22 -2.45
CA PHE A 205 20.02 -18.49 -3.13
C PHE A 205 19.91 -16.98 -2.87
N SER A 206 21.01 -16.28 -3.13
CA SER A 206 21.06 -14.82 -3.27
C SER A 206 21.07 -14.44 -4.74
N TYR A 207 20.50 -13.29 -5.09
CA TYR A 207 20.55 -12.79 -6.46
C TYR A 207 20.80 -11.29 -6.54
N SER A 208 21.37 -10.86 -7.66
CA SER A 208 21.50 -9.46 -8.04
C SER A 208 21.45 -9.29 -9.55
N LEU A 209 21.01 -8.12 -10.01
CA LEU A 209 21.14 -7.68 -11.39
C LEU A 209 21.15 -6.14 -11.46
N ASN A 210 21.80 -5.63 -12.49
CA ASN A 210 21.83 -4.22 -12.83
C ASN A 210 21.12 -4.01 -14.18
N VAL A 211 20.08 -3.18 -14.19
CA VAL A 211 19.32 -2.86 -15.39
C VAL A 211 19.71 -1.46 -15.86
N GLY A 212 20.25 -1.38 -17.07
CA GLY A 212 20.68 -0.14 -17.70
C GLY A 212 19.52 0.78 -18.10
N GLU A 213 19.87 2.02 -18.46
CA GLU A 213 18.92 3.07 -18.86
C GLU A 213 18.23 2.80 -20.20
N GLU A 214 18.88 2.06 -21.10
CA GLU A 214 18.36 1.77 -22.45
C GLU A 214 17.37 0.59 -22.49
N ASN A 215 17.11 -0.06 -21.34
CA ASN A 215 16.14 -1.15 -21.28
C ASN A 215 14.71 -0.59 -21.30
N PHE A 216 13.89 -0.97 -22.28
CA PHE A 216 12.46 -0.60 -22.34
C PHE A 216 11.67 -1.04 -21.10
N GLY A 217 12.14 -2.10 -20.42
CA GLY A 217 11.59 -2.60 -19.15
C GLY A 217 12.02 -1.82 -17.91
N ASN A 218 12.91 -0.84 -18.03
CA ASN A 218 13.35 0.00 -16.91
C ASN A 218 12.63 1.36 -16.94
N PRO A 219 11.57 1.57 -16.14
CA PRO A 219 10.78 2.79 -16.15
C PRO A 219 11.50 3.98 -15.48
N THR A 220 12.64 3.75 -14.82
CA THR A 220 13.33 4.78 -14.06
C THR A 220 14.15 5.73 -14.93
N GLY A 221 14.45 5.33 -16.18
CA GLY A 221 15.29 6.10 -17.10
C GLY A 221 16.74 6.30 -16.63
N ASN A 222 17.16 5.59 -15.59
CA ASN A 222 18.51 5.57 -15.05
C ASN A 222 18.88 4.12 -14.72
N THR A 223 20.14 3.86 -14.39
CA THR A 223 20.55 2.56 -13.85
C THR A 223 19.72 2.17 -12.63
N LEU A 224 19.23 0.92 -12.64
CA LEU A 224 18.43 0.30 -11.58
C LEU A 224 19.15 -0.94 -11.06
N ASN A 225 19.39 -1.01 -9.75
CA ASN A 225 19.87 -2.23 -9.12
C ASN A 225 18.70 -2.99 -8.53
N ILE A 226 18.69 -4.30 -8.74
CA ILE A 226 17.73 -5.22 -8.14
C ILE A 226 18.51 -6.33 -7.46
N SER A 227 18.13 -6.68 -6.23
CA SER A 227 18.78 -7.76 -5.48
C SER A 227 17.82 -8.40 -4.50
N GLY A 228 18.17 -9.57 -3.98
CA GLY A 228 17.34 -10.25 -3.02
C GLY A 228 17.84 -11.64 -2.66
N THR A 229 16.97 -12.38 -2.00
CA THR A 229 17.18 -13.78 -1.63
C THR A 229 15.91 -14.56 -1.88
N ALA A 230 16.04 -15.79 -2.35
CA ALA A 230 14.94 -16.74 -2.39
C ALA A 230 15.14 -17.82 -1.32
N ASN A 231 14.05 -18.23 -0.68
CA ASN A 231 13.98 -19.44 0.12
C ASN A 231 12.61 -20.06 -0.17
N VAL A 232 12.59 -21.02 -1.08
CA VAL A 232 11.37 -21.57 -1.66
C VAL A 232 11.35 -23.08 -1.55
N ILE A 233 10.16 -23.66 -1.45
CA ILE A 233 9.94 -25.07 -1.74
C ILE A 233 9.43 -25.14 -3.18
N VAL A 234 10.12 -25.92 -4.01
CA VAL A 234 9.70 -26.22 -5.39
C VAL A 234 9.00 -27.57 -5.48
N LEU A 235 8.06 -27.70 -6.41
CA LEU A 235 7.16 -28.87 -6.45
C LEU A 235 7.41 -29.71 -7.69
N GLU A 236 7.54 -31.02 -7.53
CA GLU A 236 7.64 -31.96 -8.64
C GLU A 236 6.27 -32.54 -8.96
N ALA A 237 5.82 -32.42 -10.22
CA ALA A 237 4.59 -33.05 -10.67
C ALA A 237 4.71 -34.58 -10.70
N LEU A 238 3.71 -35.29 -10.18
CA LEU A 238 3.65 -36.74 -10.25
C LEU A 238 3.47 -37.19 -11.71
N LYS A 239 4.46 -37.89 -12.25
CA LYS A 239 4.35 -38.52 -13.58
C LYS A 239 3.41 -39.72 -13.49
N VAL A 240 2.30 -39.69 -14.23
CA VAL A 240 1.44 -40.87 -14.41
C VAL A 240 2.20 -41.90 -15.27
N PRO A 241 2.30 -43.17 -14.85
CA PRO A 241 3.00 -44.23 -15.59
C PRO A 241 2.49 -44.48 -17.01
#